data_AF-A0A2P8CAL1-F1
#
_entry.id   AF-A0A2P8CAL1-F1
#
_cell.length_a   1.000
_cell.length_b   1.000
_cell.length_c   1.000
_cell.angle_alpha   90.00
_cell.angle_beta   90.00
_cell.angle_gamma   90.00
#
_symmetry.space_group_name_H-M   'P 1'
#
loop_
_entity.id
_entity.type
_entity.pdbx_description
1 polymer ?
#
loop_
_entity_poly.entity_id
_entity_poly.type
_entity_poly.pdbx_seq_one_letter_code
_entity_poly.pdbx_strand_id
1 'polypeptide(L)' 'MPNKSSKNCFVCQASEEEKLLLIHPQVMLPVCLDCHNTDAEKQKVDELLEGLADGFVCGCI' A
#
# COMPACT_ATOMS: atom_id res chain seq x y z
N MET A 1 10.04 11.80 17.47
CA MET A 1 10.39 11.72 16.03
C MET A 1 11.33 10.55 15.89
N PRO A 2 10.95 9.50 15.13
CA PRO A 2 10.93 9.59 13.68
C PRO A 2 9.56 9.27 13.07
N ASN A 3 9.05 10.19 12.25
CA ASN A 3 8.09 9.87 11.20
C ASN A 3 8.85 9.06 10.15
N LYS A 4 8.85 7.73 10.28
CA LYS A 4 9.34 6.85 9.23
C LYS A 4 8.17 6.68 8.28
N SER A 5 8.19 7.41 7.16
CA SER A 5 7.37 7.08 6.00
C SER A 5 7.83 5.70 5.53
N SER A 6 7.24 4.67 6.13
CA SER A 6 7.58 3.28 5.92
C SER A 6 7.34 2.92 4.45
N LYS A 7 8.39 2.99 3.64
CA LYS A 7 8.41 2.46 2.27
C LYS A 7 8.48 0.94 2.35
N ASN A 8 7.45 0.34 2.91
CA ASN A 8 7.32 -1.08 3.12
C ASN A 8 6.23 -1.61 2.20
N CYS A 9 6.37 -2.84 1.70
CA CYS A 9 5.36 -3.44 0.85
C CYS A 9 3.98 -3.34 1.51
N PHE A 10 2.99 -2.74 0.85
CA PHE A 10 1.65 -2.58 1.44
C PHE A 10 0.94 -3.93 1.67
N VAL A 11 1.42 -5.01 1.04
CA VAL A 11 0.89 -6.37 1.18
C VAL A 11 1.57 -7.13 2.32
N CYS A 12 2.90 -7.30 2.25
CA CYS A 12 3.64 -8.15 3.21
C CYS A 12 4.46 -7.36 4.24
N GLN A 13 4.44 -6.02 4.18
CA GLN A 13 5.22 -5.11 5.03
C GLN A 13 6.75 -5.29 4.94
N ALA A 14 7.25 -6.05 3.96
CA ALA A 14 8.68 -6.21 3.72
C ALA A 14 9.35 -4.87 3.41
N SER A 15 10.55 -4.68 3.96
CA SER A 15 11.32 -3.44 3.77
C SER A 15 12.03 -3.41 2.42
N GLU A 16 12.30 -2.21 1.90
CA GLU A 16 13.11 -2.04 0.67
C GLU A 16 14.54 -2.60 0.80
N GLU A 17 15.03 -2.72 2.04
CA GLU A 17 16.33 -3.32 2.37
C GLU A 17 16.34 -4.84 2.12
N GLU A 18 15.19 -5.49 2.22
CA GLU A 18 15.05 -6.95 2.06
C GLU A 18 14.59 -7.34 0.64
N LYS A 19 13.76 -6.50 0.02
CA LYS A 19 13.13 -6.79 -1.27
C LYS A 19 13.03 -5.55 -2.15
N LEU A 20 13.16 -5.75 -3.45
CA LEU A 20 12.88 -4.69 -4.43
C LEU A 20 11.40 -4.32 -4.40
N LEU A 21 11.12 -3.05 -4.14
CA LEU A 21 9.77 -2.47 -4.12
C LEU A 21 9.52 -1.67 -5.41
N LEU A 22 8.35 -1.87 -6.00
CA LEU A 22 7.79 -1.12 -7.11
C LEU A 22 6.60 -0.30 -6.61
N ILE A 23 6.27 0.82 -7.26
CA ILE A 23 5.06 1.58 -6.92
C ILE A 23 3.89 1.02 -7.74
N HIS A 24 2.83 0.59 -7.07
CA HIS A 24 1.63 0.10 -7.74
C HIS A 24 0.84 1.28 -8.34
N PRO A 25 0.48 1.28 -9.63
CA PRO A 25 -0.06 2.45 -10.31
C PRO A 25 -1.47 2.85 -9.84
N GLN A 26 -2.27 1.91 -9.33
CA GLN A 26 -3.66 2.21 -8.93
C GLN A 26 -3.77 2.88 -7.55
N VAL A 27 -2.93 2.45 -6.59
CA VAL A 27 -3.00 2.91 -5.19
C VAL A 27 -1.79 3.78 -4.81
N MET A 28 -0.82 3.93 -5.72
CA MET A 28 0.44 4.65 -5.50
C MET A 28 1.22 4.20 -4.26
N LEU A 29 1.11 2.93 -3.88
CA LEU A 29 1.79 2.33 -2.73
C LEU A 29 2.88 1.34 -3.15
N PRO A 30 3.94 1.20 -2.35
CA PRO A 30 5.05 0.28 -2.63
C PRO A 30 4.62 -1.20 -2.50
N VAL A 31 4.96 -2.03 -3.48
CA VAL A 31 4.73 -3.48 -3.53
C VAL A 31 6.03 -4.20 -3.88
N CYS A 32 6.37 -5.27 -3.16
CA CYS A 32 7.57 -6.06 -3.48
C CYS A 32 7.33 -6.97 -4.70
N LEU A 33 8.40 -7.39 -5.38
CA LEU A 33 8.31 -8.28 -6.54
C LEU A 33 7.58 -9.61 -6.25
N ASP A 34 7.70 -10.16 -5.04
CA ASP A 34 6.99 -11.39 -4.66
C ASP A 34 5.48 -11.20 -4.53
N CYS A 35 5.05 -10.01 -4.10
CA CYS A 35 3.63 -9.68 -4.01
C CYS A 35 3.10 -9.10 -5.32
N HIS A 36 3.97 -8.64 -6.22
CA HIS A 36 3.54 -8.00 -7.45
C HIS A 36 2.74 -8.95 -8.33
N ASN A 37 1.57 -8.51 -8.83
CA ASN A 37 0.69 -9.31 -9.69
C ASN A 37 0.16 -10.60 -9.03
N THR A 38 0.14 -10.65 -7.70
CA THR A 38 -0.46 -11.76 -6.96
C THR A 38 -1.92 -11.49 -6.61
N ASP A 39 -2.65 -12.54 -6.27
CA ASP A 39 -4.01 -12.41 -5.74
C ASP A 39 -4.05 -11.57 -4.45
N ALA A 40 -3.03 -11.70 -3.60
CA ALA A 40 -2.90 -10.91 -2.38
C ALA A 40 -2.73 -9.39 -2.65
N GLU A 41 -1.99 -9.01 -3.70
CA GLU A 41 -1.91 -7.61 -4.14
C GLU A 41 -3.28 -7.10 -4.56
N LYS A 42 -4.00 -7.85 -5.40
CA LYS A 42 -5.33 -7.45 -5.88
C LYS A 42 -6.33 -7.25 -4.75
N GLN A 43 -6.39 -8.19 -3.80
CA GLN A 43 -7.27 -8.09 -2.64
C GLN A 43 -6.94 -6.87 -1.77
N LYS A 44 -5.65 -6.55 -1.56
CA LYS A 44 -5.28 -5.36 -0.80
C LYS A 44 -5.49 -4.06 -1.56
N VAL A 45 -5.32 -4.04 -2.88
CA VAL A 45 -5.68 -2.89 -3.71
C VAL A 45 -7.18 -2.59 -3.56
N ASP A 46 -8.03 -3.61 -3.63
CA ASP A 46 -9.47 -3.48 -3.45
C ASP A 46 -9.83 -2.93 -2.06
N GLU A 47 -9.31 -3.55 -0.98
CA GLU A 47 -9.51 -3.09 0.39
C GLU A 47 -9.07 -1.62 0.60
N LEU A 48 -7.94 -1.22 0.01
CA LEU A 48 -7.44 0.14 0.08
C LEU A 48 -8.33 1.13 -0.68
N LEU A 49 -8.85 0.75 -1.85
CA LEU A 49 -9.73 1.58 -2.66
C LEU A 49 -11.12 1.71 -2.02
N GLU A 50 -11.66 0.62 -1.46
CA GLU A 50 -12.91 0.63 -0.68
C GLU A 50 -12.75 1.46 0.60
N GLY A 51 -11.65 1.28 1.33
CA GLY A 51 -11.35 2.07 2.52
C GLY A 51 -11.14 3.57 2.24
N LEU A 52 -10.61 3.93 1.06
CA LEU A 52 -10.51 5.33 0.64
C LEU A 52 -11.90 5.95 0.38
N ALA A 53 -12.87 5.15 -0.06
CA ALA A 53 -14.23 5.61 -0.32
C ALA A 53 -14.99 5.94 0.98
N ASP A 54 -14.70 5.24 2.08
CA ASP A 54 -15.32 5.50 3.39
C ASP A 54 -14.66 6.69 4.15
N GLY A 55 -13.44 7.07 3.75
CA GLY A 55 -12.65 8.15 4.37
C GLY A 55 -12.91 9.56 3.83
N PHE A 56 -13.77 9.75 2.82
CA PHE A 56 -14.12 11.09 2.31
C PHE A 56 -15.29 11.74 3.07
N VAL A 57 -15.38 11.51 4.39
CA VAL A 57 -16.00 12.50 5.29
C VAL A 57 -14.87 13.28 5.92
N CYS A 58 -14.31 14.22 5.14
CA CYS A 58 -13.68 15.40 5.72
C CYS A 58 -14.79 16.19 6.44
N GLY A 59 -15.13 15.74 7.64
CA GLY A 59 -15.91 16.50 8.59
C GLY A 59 -15.09 17.69 9.03
N CYS A 60 -15.05 18.72 8.19
CA CYS A 60 -14.79 20.08 8.64
C CYS A 60 -15.96 20.47 9.55
N ILE A 61 -15.79 20.28 10.86
CA ILE A 61 -16.48 21.05 11.91
C ILE A 61 -15.55 21.23 13.10
#